data_AF-A0A9D6WDC6-F1
#
_entry.id   AF-A0A9D6WDC6-F1
#
_cell.length_a   1.000
_cell.length_b   1.000
_cell.length_c   1.000
_cell.angle_alpha   90.00
_cell.angle_beta   90.00
_cell.angle_gamma   90.00
#
_symmetry.space_group_name_H-M   'P 1'
#
loop_
_entity.id
_entity.type
_entity.pdbx_description
1 polymer ?
#
loop_
_entity_poly.entity_id
_entity_poly.type
_entity_poly.pdbx_seq_one_letter_code
_entity_poly.pdbx_strand_id
1 'polypeptide(L)'
;MSVKQKNVFGGPLETCSRAPLTGFYRSGCCDTGADDLGLHAVCAEMTREFLDFSKARGNDLTVPNPAVGFPGLAPGDRWCLCAGRWVEAVEAGCAPRIVLAATNKEVLEHVPLELLKRHALDLV
;
A
#
# COMPACT_ATOMS: atom_id res chain seq x y z
N MET A 1 15.51 -7.84 15.92
CA MET A 1 14.70 -6.60 16.04
C MET A 1 14.64 -6.00 14.65
N SER A 2 13.46 -5.91 14.04
CA SER A 2 13.33 -5.33 12.69
C SER A 2 13.83 -3.88 12.73
N VAL A 3 14.76 -3.55 11.85
CA VAL A 3 15.21 -2.16 11.67
C VAL A 3 13.98 -1.35 11.32
N LYS A 4 13.59 -0.40 12.17
CA LYS A 4 12.45 0.48 11.87
C LYS A 4 12.77 1.27 10.61
N GLN A 5 12.11 0.91 9.51
CA GLN A 5 12.18 1.66 8.25
C GLN A 5 11.51 3.02 8.42
N LYS A 6 11.69 3.89 7.43
CA LYS A 6 11.22 5.27 7.49
C LYS A 6 10.03 5.48 6.55
N ASN A 7 9.14 6.37 6.94
CA ASN A 7 8.07 6.83 6.06
C ASN A 7 8.58 7.89 5.07
N VAL A 8 7.71 8.33 4.15
CA VAL A 8 8.05 9.32 3.11
C VAL A 8 8.44 10.71 3.64
N PHE A 9 8.23 10.98 4.94
CA PHE A 9 8.70 12.19 5.61
C PHE A 9 10.05 12.00 6.32
N GLY A 10 10.65 10.81 6.23
CA GLY A 10 11.90 10.46 6.89
C GLY A 10 11.75 10.11 8.39
N GLY A 11 10.53 10.17 8.93
CA GLY A 11 10.20 9.72 10.28
C GLY A 11 10.04 8.20 10.37
N PRO A 12 9.80 7.63 11.57
CA PRO A 12 9.53 6.20 11.72
C PRO A 12 8.33 5.74 10.91
N LEU A 13 8.44 4.59 10.25
CA LEU A 13 7.33 3.97 9.51
C LEU A 13 6.24 3.51 10.48
N GLU A 14 5.03 4.04 10.31
CA GLU A 14 3.88 3.66 11.11
C GLU A 14 3.23 2.35 10.63
N THR A 15 2.41 1.76 11.50
CA THR A 15 1.61 0.58 11.15
C THR A 15 0.53 0.96 10.16
N CYS A 16 0.43 0.22 9.05
CA CYS A 16 -0.61 0.40 8.05
C CYS A 16 -1.92 -0.29 8.49
N SER A 17 -1.85 -1.58 8.84
CA SER A 17 -2.99 -2.35 9.34
C SER A 17 -2.57 -3.59 10.12
N ARG A 18 -3.39 -4.00 11.09
CA ARG A 18 -3.26 -5.29 11.80
C ARG A 18 -4.48 -6.20 11.61
N ALA A 19 -5.57 -5.66 11.08
CA ALA A 19 -6.82 -6.37 10.83
C ALA A 19 -7.49 -5.69 9.62
N PRO A 20 -7.28 -6.21 8.39
CA PRO A 20 -6.47 -7.39 8.06
C PRO A 20 -4.95 -7.15 8.23
N LEU A 21 -4.19 -8.21 8.55
CA LEU A 21 -2.73 -8.12 8.70
C LEU A 21 -2.07 -7.93 7.32
N THR A 22 -1.44 -6.78 7.12
CA THR A 22 -0.84 -6.36 5.85
C THR A 22 0.70 -6.44 5.87
N GLY A 23 1.32 -5.97 4.78
CA GLY A 23 2.76 -5.92 4.58
C GLY A 23 3.28 -7.17 3.88
N PHE A 24 4.31 -7.03 3.04
CA PHE A 24 4.96 -8.16 2.37
C PHE A 24 5.41 -9.22 3.39
N TYR A 25 6.06 -8.78 4.47
CA TYR A 25 6.50 -9.64 5.57
C TYR A 25 5.42 -9.96 6.61
N ARG A 26 4.16 -9.56 6.38
CA ARG A 26 3.04 -9.71 7.33
C ARG A 26 3.34 -9.13 8.73
N SER A 27 4.03 -8.00 8.77
CA SER A 27 4.38 -7.24 9.99
C SER A 27 3.27 -6.26 10.41
N GLY A 28 2.33 -5.96 9.51
CA GLY A 28 1.37 -4.88 9.61
C GLY A 28 1.89 -3.51 9.15
N CYS A 29 3.17 -3.40 8.78
CA CYS A 29 3.77 -2.21 8.20
C CYS A 29 4.08 -2.44 6.71
N CYS A 30 4.24 -1.35 5.95
CA CYS A 30 4.67 -1.42 4.56
C CYS A 30 6.21 -1.39 4.46
N ASP A 31 6.88 -2.15 5.33
CA ASP A 31 8.30 -2.41 5.23
C ASP A 31 8.60 -3.36 4.07
N THR A 32 9.72 -3.10 3.38
CA THR A 32 10.11 -3.76 2.13
C THR A 32 11.59 -4.15 2.18
N GLY A 33 12.07 -4.90 1.20
CA GLY A 33 13.45 -5.35 1.14
C GLY A 33 13.77 -6.05 -0.17
N ALA A 34 14.96 -6.64 -0.28
CA ALA A 34 15.44 -7.22 -1.54
C ALA A 34 14.54 -8.32 -2.13
N ASP A 35 13.79 -9.03 -1.29
CA ASP A 35 12.88 -10.10 -1.70
C ASP A 35 11.54 -9.56 -2.25
N ASP A 36 11.19 -8.31 -1.94
CA ASP A 36 9.93 -7.69 -2.34
C ASP A 36 10.08 -6.93 -3.67
N LEU A 37 10.17 -7.70 -4.75
CA LEU A 37 10.30 -7.16 -6.11
C LEU A 37 9.10 -6.28 -6.54
N GLY A 38 7.95 -6.43 -5.87
CA GLY A 38 6.74 -5.64 -6.14
C GLY A 38 6.71 -4.29 -5.44
N LEU A 39 7.61 -4.06 -4.48
CA LEU A 39 7.67 -2.86 -3.64
C LEU A 39 6.30 -2.58 -2.98
N HIS A 40 5.85 -3.48 -2.10
CA HIS A 40 4.61 -3.36 -1.30
C HIS A 40 4.77 -2.32 -0.18
N ALA A 41 4.98 -1.08 -0.59
CA ALA A 41 5.49 0.00 0.25
C ALA A 41 4.48 1.17 0.38
N VAL A 42 3.33 1.11 -0.30
CA VAL A 42 2.30 2.14 -0.28
C VAL A 42 1.13 1.71 0.62
N CYS A 43 0.92 2.38 1.75
CA CYS A 43 -0.24 2.11 2.60
C CYS A 43 -1.46 2.83 2.04
N ALA A 44 -2.39 2.07 1.45
CA ALA A 44 -3.61 2.61 0.85
C ALA A 44 -4.86 2.12 1.57
N GLU A 45 -5.91 2.94 1.59
CA GLU A 45 -7.24 2.54 2.05
C GLU A 45 -8.09 2.16 0.84
N MET A 46 -8.49 0.89 0.77
CA MET A 46 -9.14 0.32 -0.39
C MET A 46 -10.47 1.03 -0.66
N THR A 47 -10.72 1.34 -1.93
CA THR A 47 -12.01 1.81 -2.41
C THR A 47 -12.64 0.76 -3.32
N ARG A 48 -13.95 0.85 -3.54
CA ARG A 48 -14.63 -0.05 -4.48
C ARG A 48 -14.05 0.11 -5.90
N GLU A 49 -13.88 1.37 -6.31
CA GLU A 49 -13.36 1.73 -7.63
C GLU A 49 -11.96 1.14 -7.88
N PHE A 50 -11.07 1.23 -6.88
CA PHE A 50 -9.73 0.65 -6.98
C PHE A 50 -9.79 -0.88 -7.05
N LEU A 51 -10.59 -1.54 -6.21
CA LEU A 51 -10.67 -3.00 -6.17
C LEU A 51 -11.20 -3.56 -7.51
N ASP A 52 -12.24 -2.92 -8.07
CA ASP A 52 -12.80 -3.29 -9.38
C ASP A 52 -11.78 -3.07 -10.50
N PHE A 53 -11.05 -1.94 -10.47
CA PHE A 53 -9.97 -1.65 -11.41
C PHE A 53 -8.83 -2.67 -11.31
N SER A 54 -8.36 -2.97 -10.09
CA SER A 54 -7.24 -3.88 -9.84
C SER A 54 -7.57 -5.29 -10.35
N LYS A 55 -8.79 -5.75 -10.08
CA LYS A 55 -9.34 -7.01 -10.62
C LYS A 55 -9.35 -7.04 -12.14
N ALA A 56 -9.82 -5.98 -12.79
CA ALA A 56 -9.81 -5.87 -14.25
C ALA A 56 -8.39 -5.84 -14.86
N ARG A 57 -7.37 -5.50 -14.05
CA ARG A 57 -5.94 -5.54 -14.41
C ARG A 57 -5.24 -6.83 -14.00
N GLY A 58 -6.00 -7.86 -13.62
CA GLY A 58 -5.47 -9.19 -13.26
C GLY A 58 -4.90 -9.27 -11.85
N ASN A 59 -5.16 -8.28 -11.00
CA ASN A 59 -4.78 -8.26 -9.59
C ASN A 59 -6.04 -8.25 -8.71
N ASP A 60 -6.75 -9.38 -8.65
CA ASP A 60 -7.97 -9.49 -7.84
C ASP A 60 -7.64 -9.58 -6.34
N LEU A 61 -7.74 -8.45 -5.65
CA LEU A 61 -7.52 -8.35 -4.21
C LEU A 61 -8.77 -8.70 -3.38
N THR A 62 -9.89 -9.02 -4.01
CA THR A 62 -11.15 -9.34 -3.30
C THR A 62 -11.27 -10.82 -2.97
N VAL A 63 -10.52 -11.68 -3.66
CA VAL A 63 -10.57 -13.14 -3.48
C VAL A 63 -9.59 -13.57 -2.40
N PRO A 64 -10.05 -14.23 -1.31
CA PRO A 64 -9.16 -14.76 -0.30
C PRO A 64 -8.22 -15.83 -0.86
N ASN A 65 -6.97 -15.85 -0.37
CA ASN A 65 -6.02 -16.92 -0.62
C ASN A 65 -5.44 -17.42 0.72
N PRO A 66 -6.07 -18.44 1.33
CA PRO A 66 -5.65 -18.98 2.62
C PRO A 66 -4.23 -19.55 2.63
N ALA A 67 -3.74 -20.08 1.50
CA ALA A 67 -2.41 -20.70 1.40
C ALA A 67 -1.26 -19.71 1.68
N VAL A 68 -1.50 -18.41 1.48
CA VAL A 68 -0.53 -17.34 1.74
C VAL A 68 -1.04 -16.34 2.81
N GLY A 69 -2.07 -16.74 3.56
CA GLY A 69 -2.67 -15.91 4.61
C GLY A 69 -3.25 -14.58 4.11
N PHE A 70 -3.79 -14.56 2.89
CA PHE A 70 -4.46 -13.38 2.33
C PHE A 70 -5.97 -13.47 2.53
N PRO A 71 -6.60 -12.54 3.25
CA PRO A 71 -8.02 -12.65 3.62
C PRO A 71 -9.00 -12.22 2.52
N GLY A 72 -8.52 -11.60 1.43
CA GLY A 72 -9.37 -10.80 0.56
C GLY A 72 -9.69 -9.45 1.21
N LEU A 73 -9.84 -8.41 0.39
CA LEU A 73 -10.02 -7.03 0.84
C LEU A 73 -11.40 -6.50 0.47
N ALA A 74 -11.92 -5.62 1.33
CA ALA A 74 -13.13 -4.85 1.13
C ALA A 74 -12.83 -3.34 1.18
N PRO A 75 -13.73 -2.48 0.67
CA PRO A 75 -13.60 -1.04 0.82
C PRO A 75 -13.46 -0.65 2.30
N GLY A 76 -12.53 0.26 2.59
CA GLY A 76 -12.17 0.69 3.94
C GLY A 76 -11.01 -0.10 4.58
N ASP A 77 -10.66 -1.27 4.05
CA ASP A 77 -9.46 -1.99 4.52
C ASP A 77 -8.19 -1.21 4.15
N ARG A 78 -7.21 -1.22 5.04
CA ARG A 78 -5.87 -0.71 4.72
C ARG A 78 -4.94 -1.83 4.31
N TRP A 79 -4.24 -1.62 3.20
CA TRP A 79 -3.34 -2.61 2.64
C TRP A 79 -2.08 -1.97 2.04
N CYS A 80 -0.97 -2.71 2.08
CA CYS A 80 0.30 -2.30 1.49
C CYS A 80 0.30 -2.75 0.03
N LEU A 81 0.10 -1.79 -0.87
CA LEU A 81 0.08 -2.01 -2.30
C LEU A 81 1.49 -1.93 -2.89
N CYS A 82 1.72 -2.69 -3.95
CA CYS A 82 2.85 -2.48 -4.85
C CYS A 82 2.83 -1.03 -5.36
N ALA A 83 3.96 -0.32 -5.27
CA ALA A 83 4.06 1.07 -5.73
C ALA A 83 3.61 1.22 -7.19
N GLY A 84 4.04 0.31 -8.08
CA GLY A 84 3.66 0.33 -9.49
C GLY A 84 2.15 0.14 -9.72
N ARG A 85 1.48 -0.71 -8.92
CA ARG A 85 0.01 -0.92 -9.03
C ARG A 85 -0.78 0.29 -8.56
N TRP A 86 -0.26 0.98 -7.55
CA TRP A 86 -0.87 2.23 -7.12
C TRP A 86 -0.71 3.33 -8.18
N VAL A 87 0.47 3.45 -8.82
CA VAL A 87 0.70 4.39 -9.93
C VAL A 87 -0.22 4.10 -11.12
N GLU A 88 -0.39 2.83 -11.49
CA GLU A 88 -1.33 2.42 -12.56
C GLU A 88 -2.76 2.93 -12.28
N ALA A 89 -3.20 2.86 -11.02
CA ALA A 89 -4.50 3.36 -10.60
C ALA A 89 -4.59 4.90 -10.58
N VAL A 90 -3.48 5.60 -10.31
CA VAL A 90 -3.42 7.07 -10.40
C VAL A 90 -3.64 7.50 -11.84
N GLU A 91 -2.93 6.88 -12.79
CA GLU A 91 -3.05 7.17 -14.21
C GLU A 91 -4.46 6.87 -14.74
N ALA A 92 -5.12 5.84 -14.20
CA ALA A 92 -6.49 5.48 -14.51
C ALA A 92 -7.55 6.33 -13.76
N GLY A 93 -7.15 7.26 -12.88
CA GLY A 93 -8.07 8.13 -12.13
C GLY A 93 -8.89 7.42 -11.04
N CYS A 94 -8.44 6.25 -10.57
CA CYS A 94 -9.14 5.44 -9.57
C CYS A 94 -8.23 5.03 -8.39
N ALA A 95 -7.11 5.75 -8.20
CA ALA A 95 -6.21 5.48 -7.09
C ALA A 95 -6.90 5.65 -5.73
N PRO A 96 -6.73 4.69 -4.82
CA PRO A 96 -7.15 4.84 -3.43
C PRO A 96 -6.28 5.91 -2.76
N ARG A 97 -6.86 6.62 -1.78
CA ARG A 97 -6.09 7.53 -0.93
C ARG A 97 -5.13 6.73 -0.03
N ILE A 98 -4.03 7.36 0.36
CA ILE A 98 -2.91 6.72 1.05
C ILE A 98 -2.59 7.36 2.38
N VAL A 99 -2.04 6.59 3.32
CA VAL A 99 -1.52 7.09 4.60
C VAL A 99 -0.03 7.32 4.44
N LEU A 100 0.41 8.57 4.38
CA LEU A 100 1.81 8.92 4.14
C LEU A 100 2.71 8.49 5.30
N ALA A 101 2.25 8.64 6.54
CA ALA A 101 3.01 8.23 7.72
C ALA A 101 3.27 6.71 7.77
N ALA A 102 2.46 5.91 7.07
CA ALA A 102 2.60 4.46 6.94
C ALA A 102 3.09 4.01 5.54
N THR A 103 3.46 4.93 4.65
CA THR A 103 4.03 4.66 3.33
C THR A 103 5.54 4.78 3.40
N ASN A 104 6.27 3.79 2.88
CA ASN A 104 7.72 3.69 2.98
C ASN A 104 8.44 4.77 2.17
N LYS A 105 9.59 5.25 2.65
CA LYS A 105 10.45 6.17 1.90
C LYS A 105 10.96 5.60 0.57
N GLU A 106 11.11 4.27 0.45
CA GLU A 106 11.62 3.64 -0.78
C GLU A 106 10.71 3.91 -1.99
N VAL A 107 9.42 4.22 -1.76
CA VAL A 107 8.48 4.64 -2.82
C VAL A 107 8.97 5.91 -3.54
N LEU A 108 9.72 6.78 -2.86
CA LEU A 108 10.20 8.05 -3.40
C LEU A 108 11.25 7.90 -4.51
N GLU A 109 11.84 6.72 -4.68
CA GLU A 109 12.72 6.43 -5.82
C GLU A 109 11.94 6.34 -7.13
N HIS A 110 10.64 6.07 -7.07
CA HIS A 110 9.76 5.85 -8.23
C HIS A 110 8.62 6.86 -8.34
N VAL A 111 8.15 7.41 -7.21
CA VAL A 111 6.96 8.26 -7.15
C VAL A 111 7.29 9.56 -6.41
N PRO A 112 7.10 10.74 -7.02
CA PRO A 112 7.41 12.00 -6.36
C PRO A 112 6.48 12.24 -5.17
N LEU A 113 7.04 12.76 -4.08
CA LEU A 113 6.30 13.06 -2.84
C LEU A 113 5.05 13.91 -3.09
N GLU A 114 5.12 14.87 -4.02
CA GLU A 114 3.98 15.74 -4.33
C GLU A 114 2.80 14.99 -4.96
N LEU A 115 3.06 13.90 -5.70
CA LEU A 115 1.97 13.05 -6.20
C LEU A 115 1.34 12.24 -5.07
N LEU A 116 2.16 11.72 -4.14
CA LEU A 116 1.69 11.02 -2.94
C LEU A 116 0.80 11.95 -2.09
N LYS A 117 1.25 13.18 -1.84
CA LYS A 117 0.51 14.20 -1.06
C LYS A 117 -0.86 14.51 -1.63
N ARG A 118 -1.01 14.59 -2.95
CA ARG A 118 -2.33 14.83 -3.60
C ARG A 118 -3.36 13.74 -3.28
N HIS A 119 -2.92 12.56 -2.87
CA HIS A 119 -3.76 11.42 -2.54
C HIS A 119 -3.70 11.06 -1.05
N ALA A 120 -3.10 11.89 -0.21
CA ALA A 120 -2.96 11.60 1.22
C ALA A 120 -4.31 11.55 1.92
N LEU A 121 -4.47 10.65 2.91
CA LEU A 121 -5.57 10.60 3.89
C LEU A 121 -5.23 11.40 5.15
N ASP A 122 -3.95 11.48 5.49
CA ASP A 122 -3.40 11.97 6.74
C ASP A 122 -2.78 13.38 6.63
N LEU A 123 -3.01 14.07 5.50
CA LEU A 123 -2.79 15.51 5.36
C LEU A 123 -4.14 16.21 5.24
N VAL A 124 -4.37 17.18 6.11
CA VAL A 124 -5.59 18.01 6.19
C VAL A 124 -5.26 19.42 5.70
#